data_AF-A0A356KGI9-F1
#
_entry.id   AF-A0A356KGI9-F1
#
_cell.length_a   1.000
_cell.length_b   1.000
_cell.length_c   1.000
_cell.angle_alpha   90.00
_cell.angle_beta   90.00
_cell.angle_gamma   90.00
#
_symmetry.space_group_name_H-M   'P 1'
#
loop_
_entity.id
_entity.type
_entity.pdbx_description
1 polymer ?
#
loop_
_entity_poly.entity_id
_entity_poly.type
_entity_poly.pdbx_seq_one_letter_code
_entity_poly.pdbx_strand_id
1 'polypeptide(L)'
;MTLLTDPIASKRGMFYWSDKIFGAGLGLLKGVVTGYLLFALVLYADRARGWDTTFARSIEASYAARFFVEHVEGNFLNTIPEYRIAKSVDDIKAIGQHLEQTKDPAELARFANDPRLKALREHPAVRELGKDPELVKAWEARDFTSLIRNKKVRALLSDEKLRAKLAAVEWEQISQELKKGKLDAPKDDPDESE
;
A
#
# COMPACT_ATOMS: atom_id res chain seq x y z
N MET A 1 -16.75 -19.94 72.62
CA MET A 1 -17.53 -20.39 71.44
C MET A 1 -18.56 -19.32 71.21
N THR A 2 -18.59 -18.54 70.13
CA THR A 2 -18.43 -18.86 68.70
C THR A 2 -18.37 -17.50 67.99
N LEU A 3 -17.26 -17.17 67.33
CA LEU A 3 -17.12 -16.01 66.43
C LEU A 3 -15.79 -16.16 65.68
N LEU A 4 -15.70 -17.11 64.74
CA LEU A 4 -14.57 -17.25 63.81
C LEU A 4 -14.96 -18.24 62.70
N THR A 5 -15.85 -17.84 61.81
CA THR A 5 -15.99 -18.45 60.46
C THR A 5 -16.80 -17.50 59.58
N ASP A 6 -16.17 -16.41 59.13
CA ASP A 6 -16.58 -15.88 57.84
C ASP A 6 -15.94 -16.78 56.77
N PRO A 7 -16.72 -17.49 55.94
CA PRO A 7 -16.15 -18.25 54.86
C PRO A 7 -15.54 -17.25 53.89
N ILE A 8 -14.21 -17.28 53.77
CA ILE A 8 -13.49 -16.67 52.66
C ILE A 8 -14.09 -17.29 51.40
N ALA A 9 -15.06 -16.58 50.84
CA ALA A 9 -15.80 -16.98 49.66
C ALA A 9 -14.78 -17.29 48.57
N SER A 10 -14.68 -18.56 48.23
CA SER A 10 -13.90 -19.10 47.13
C SER A 10 -14.40 -18.48 45.82
N LYS A 11 -14.02 -17.24 45.53
CA LYS A 11 -14.24 -16.58 44.25
C LYS A 11 -13.19 -17.08 43.24
N ARG A 12 -13.21 -18.40 42.98
CA ARG A 12 -12.65 -19.02 41.75
C ARG A 12 -13.70 -18.96 40.63
N GLY A 13 -14.49 -17.90 40.56
CA GLY A 13 -15.49 -17.70 39.51
C GLY A 13 -14.83 -17.14 38.25
N MET A 14 -15.32 -17.53 37.08
CA MET A 14 -14.94 -17.00 35.76
C MET A 14 -14.78 -15.46 35.73
N PHE A 15 -15.54 -14.74 36.56
CA PHE A 15 -15.47 -13.28 36.71
C PHE A 15 -14.10 -12.74 37.19
N TYR A 16 -13.34 -13.48 37.99
CA TYR A 16 -12.00 -13.03 38.42
C TYR A 16 -10.97 -13.12 37.29
N TRP A 17 -11.08 -14.15 36.45
CA TRP A 17 -10.24 -14.30 35.28
C TRP A 17 -10.64 -13.34 34.16
N SER A 18 -11.93 -13.02 34.00
CA SER A 18 -12.35 -12.01 33.03
C SER A 18 -11.81 -10.63 33.40
N ASP A 19 -11.90 -10.21 34.67
CA ASP A 19 -11.39 -8.91 35.13
C ASP A 19 -9.88 -8.76 34.89
N LYS A 20 -9.11 -9.83 35.11
CA LYS A 20 -7.67 -9.85 34.79
C LYS A 20 -7.38 -9.79 33.29
N ILE A 21 -8.12 -10.51 32.46
CA ILE A 21 -7.93 -10.48 30.99
C ILE A 21 -8.32 -9.10 30.45
N PHE A 22 -9.43 -8.52 30.92
CA PHE A 22 -9.84 -7.18 30.54
C PHE A 22 -8.85 -6.11 31.03
N GLY A 23 -8.35 -6.22 32.27
CA GLY A 23 -7.33 -5.32 32.80
C GLY A 23 -6.01 -5.40 32.03
N ALA A 24 -5.56 -6.61 31.70
CA ALA A 24 -4.37 -6.82 30.86
C ALA A 24 -4.56 -6.29 29.43
N GLY A 25 -5.73 -6.54 28.84
CA GLY A 25 -6.07 -6.03 27.51
C GLY A 25 -6.12 -4.51 27.44
N LEU A 26 -6.73 -3.86 28.44
CA LEU A 26 -6.75 -2.40 28.58
C LEU A 26 -5.34 -1.83 28.79
N GLY A 27 -4.49 -2.52 29.55
CA GLY A 27 -3.09 -2.14 29.73
C GLY A 27 -2.31 -2.18 28.41
N LEU A 28 -2.48 -3.26 27.63
CA LEU A 28 -1.84 -3.41 26.32
C LEU A 28 -2.34 -2.35 25.33
N LEU A 29 -3.65 -2.12 25.27
CA LEU A 29 -4.24 -1.09 24.40
C LEU A 29 -3.69 0.30 24.74
N LYS A 30 -3.64 0.66 26.03
CA LYS A 30 -3.03 1.92 26.47
C LYS A 30 -1.55 1.98 26.09
N GLY A 31 -0.80 0.90 26.29
CA GLY A 31 0.61 0.81 25.89
C GLY A 31 0.82 1.06 24.40
N VAL A 32 -0.02 0.46 23.55
CA VAL A 32 0.02 0.66 22.08
C VAL A 32 -0.31 2.11 21.72
N VAL A 33 -1.37 2.69 22.31
CA VAL A 33 -1.75 4.09 22.05
C VAL A 33 -0.68 5.06 22.53
N THR A 34 -0.15 4.88 23.73
CA THR A 34 0.93 5.72 24.26
C THR A 34 2.20 5.57 23.42
N GLY A 35 2.56 4.34 23.03
CA GLY A 35 3.69 4.09 22.13
C GLY A 35 3.53 4.81 20.80
N TYR A 36 2.36 4.70 20.16
CA TYR A 36 2.05 5.38 18.91
C TYR A 36 2.13 6.91 19.04
N LEU A 37 1.57 7.49 20.09
CA LEU A 37 1.63 8.95 20.33
C LEU A 37 3.06 9.42 20.57
N LEU A 38 3.85 8.66 21.31
CA LEU A 38 5.25 8.97 21.59
C LEU A 38 6.08 8.89 20.30
N PHE A 39 5.82 7.89 19.45
CA PHE A 39 6.43 7.76 18.13
C PHE A 39 6.06 8.92 17.20
N ALA A 40 4.78 9.29 17.15
CA ALA A 40 4.29 10.41 16.35
C ALA A 40 4.92 11.73 16.81
N LEU A 41 5.06 11.93 18.12
CA LEU A 41 5.70 13.12 18.70
C LEU A 41 7.19 13.18 18.36
N VAL A 42 7.90 12.04 18.41
CA VAL A 42 9.30 11.95 18.00
C VAL A 42 9.45 12.26 16.51
N LEU A 43 8.64 11.65 15.64
CA LEU A 43 8.66 11.92 14.20
C LEU A 43 8.34 13.39 13.88
N TYR A 44 7.38 13.98 14.59
CA TYR A 44 7.05 15.40 14.44
C TYR A 44 8.22 16.30 14.86
N ALA A 45 8.87 16.01 15.99
CA ALA A 45 10.02 16.75 16.48
C ALA A 45 11.25 16.61 15.56
N ASP A 46 11.47 15.42 14.98
CA ASP A 46 12.54 15.14 14.03
C ASP A 46 12.34 15.94 12.74
N ARG A 47 11.12 15.94 12.19
CA ARG A 47 10.73 16.73 11.02
C ARG A 47 10.81 18.23 11.26
N ALA A 48 10.38 18.71 12.44
CA ALA A 48 10.46 20.12 12.82
C ALA A 48 11.91 20.63 12.97
N ARG A 49 12.86 19.74 13.27
CA ARG A 49 14.30 20.06 13.36
C ARG A 49 15.06 19.89 12.05
N GLY A 50 14.40 19.44 10.97
CA GLY A 50 15.03 19.21 9.67
C GLY A 50 15.98 18.01 9.64
N TRP A 51 15.87 17.09 10.61
CA TRP A 51 16.67 15.87 10.68
C TRP A 51 16.03 14.76 9.84
N ASP A 52 15.74 15.03 8.57
CA ASP A 52 14.74 14.31 7.78
C ASP A 52 15.01 12.81 7.49
N THR A 53 16.00 12.15 8.09
CA THR A 53 16.30 10.74 7.77
C THR A 53 16.94 9.88 8.87
N THR A 54 17.41 10.42 10.00
CA THR A 54 18.24 9.60 10.92
C THR A 54 17.40 8.64 11.76
N PHE A 55 16.25 9.10 12.28
CA PHE A 55 15.35 8.26 13.06
C PHE A 55 14.58 7.27 12.17
N ALA A 56 14.10 7.72 11.00
CA ALA A 56 13.47 6.84 10.03
C ALA A 56 14.41 5.71 9.59
N ARG A 57 15.68 6.02 9.27
CA ARG A 57 16.68 5.00 8.92
C ARG A 57 17.02 4.06 10.08
N SER A 58 17.02 4.54 11.32
CA SER A 58 17.30 3.67 12.47
C SER A 58 16.14 2.74 12.78
N ILE A 59 14.90 3.17 12.53
CA ILE A 59 13.71 2.31 12.58
C ILE A 59 13.75 1.30 11.43
N GLU A 60 14.01 1.73 10.20
CA GLU A 60 14.15 0.84 9.03
C GLU A 60 15.25 -0.20 9.23
N ALA A 61 16.36 0.17 9.89
CA ALA A 61 17.44 -0.74 10.24
C ALA A 61 17.15 -1.62 11.47
N SER A 62 16.06 -1.34 12.20
CA SER A 62 15.73 -2.07 13.42
C SER A 62 15.23 -3.50 13.12
N TYR A 63 15.46 -4.39 14.08
CA TYR A 63 14.90 -5.75 14.04
C TYR A 63 13.36 -5.74 13.95
N ALA A 64 12.71 -4.76 14.57
CA ALA A 64 11.25 -4.63 14.55
C ALA A 64 10.72 -4.31 13.14
N ALA A 65 11.41 -3.45 12.38
CA ALA A 65 11.03 -3.18 10.99
C ALA A 65 11.25 -4.39 10.10
N ARG A 66 12.39 -5.08 10.24
CA ARG A 66 12.63 -6.34 9.51
C ARG A 66 11.58 -7.40 9.81
N PHE A 67 11.28 -7.61 11.10
CA PHE A 67 10.24 -8.55 11.52
C PHE A 67 8.87 -8.17 10.94
N PHE A 68 8.51 -6.88 10.98
CA PHE A 68 7.27 -6.40 10.39
C PHE A 68 7.23 -6.68 8.87
N VAL A 69 8.27 -6.31 8.13
CA VAL A 69 8.33 -6.51 6.67
C VAL A 69 8.27 -8.01 6.32
N GLU A 70 9.06 -8.84 7.00
CA GLU A 70 9.14 -10.27 6.70
C GLU A 70 7.89 -11.05 7.14
N HIS A 71 7.40 -10.82 8.35
CA HIS A 71 6.39 -11.69 8.96
C HIS A 71 4.98 -11.11 8.94
N VAL A 72 4.84 -9.79 8.98
CA VAL A 72 3.52 -9.13 9.01
C VAL A 72 3.14 -8.70 7.61
N GLU A 73 4.01 -7.96 6.93
CA GLU A 73 3.75 -7.46 5.58
C GLU A 73 3.79 -8.59 4.55
N GLY A 74 4.88 -9.36 4.53
CA GLY A 74 5.10 -10.47 3.60
C GLY A 74 4.01 -11.53 3.63
N ASN A 75 3.61 -11.98 4.83
CA ASN A 75 2.71 -13.12 4.99
C ASN A 75 1.24 -12.75 5.18
N PHE A 76 0.93 -11.60 5.79
CA PHE A 76 -0.44 -11.25 6.16
C PHE A 76 -0.96 -10.07 5.34
N LEU A 77 -0.31 -8.91 5.40
CA LEU A 77 -0.84 -7.71 4.76
C LEU A 77 -0.87 -7.81 3.23
N ASN A 78 0.11 -8.48 2.61
CA ASN A 78 0.13 -8.73 1.17
C ASN A 78 -1.00 -9.65 0.69
N THR A 79 -1.70 -10.36 1.58
CA THR A 79 -2.88 -11.14 1.19
C THR A 79 -4.13 -10.28 1.06
N ILE A 80 -4.12 -9.06 1.62
CA ILE A 80 -5.24 -8.13 1.64
C ILE A 80 -5.16 -7.22 0.40
N PRO A 81 -6.13 -7.27 -0.53
CA PRO A 81 -6.11 -6.47 -1.76
C PRO A 81 -6.02 -4.95 -1.50
N GLU A 82 -6.69 -4.45 -0.48
CA GLU A 82 -6.71 -3.03 -0.12
C GLU A 82 -5.32 -2.52 0.28
N TYR A 83 -4.56 -3.33 1.02
CA TYR A 83 -3.20 -2.99 1.44
C TYR A 83 -2.26 -2.95 0.23
N ARG A 84 -2.34 -3.95 -0.66
CA ARG A 84 -1.56 -3.97 -1.91
C ARG A 84 -1.81 -2.73 -2.76
N ILE A 85 -3.06 -2.30 -2.88
CA ILE A 85 -3.41 -1.08 -3.60
C ILE A 85 -2.79 0.12 -2.91
N ALA A 86 -2.99 0.28 -1.61
CA ALA A 86 -2.45 1.41 -0.85
C ALA A 86 -0.92 1.50 -0.98
N LYS A 87 -0.21 0.37 -0.87
CA LYS A 87 1.24 0.29 -1.08
C LYS A 87 1.63 0.68 -2.51
N SER A 88 0.89 0.19 -3.51
CA SER A 88 1.14 0.50 -4.92
C SER A 88 0.86 1.95 -5.32
N VAL A 89 0.12 2.73 -4.52
CA VAL A 89 -0.17 4.14 -4.84
C VAL A 89 1.12 4.94 -5.00
N ASP A 90 2.10 4.71 -4.13
CA ASP A 90 3.38 5.41 -4.19
C ASP A 90 4.19 5.00 -5.42
N ASP A 91 4.17 3.72 -5.79
CA ASP A 91 4.82 3.22 -7.01
C ASP A 91 4.15 3.77 -8.28
N ILE A 92 2.82 3.73 -8.35
CA ILE A 92 2.05 4.29 -9.48
C ILE A 92 2.34 5.79 -9.62
N LYS A 93 2.39 6.51 -8.51
CA LYS A 93 2.74 7.93 -8.49
C LYS A 93 4.17 8.16 -8.97
N ALA A 94 5.12 7.36 -8.49
CA ALA A 94 6.53 7.45 -8.91
C ALA A 94 6.69 7.17 -10.42
N ILE A 95 5.95 6.19 -10.96
CA ILE A 95 5.91 5.90 -12.39
C ILE A 95 5.36 7.10 -13.17
N GLY A 96 4.23 7.67 -12.75
CA GLY A 96 3.65 8.85 -13.42
C GLY A 96 4.60 10.04 -13.43
N GLN A 97 5.25 10.32 -12.31
CA GLN A 97 6.25 11.39 -12.19
C GLN A 97 7.48 11.14 -13.08
N HIS A 98 7.96 9.90 -13.15
CA HIS A 98 9.07 9.52 -14.02
C HIS A 98 8.71 9.72 -15.50
N LEU A 99 7.53 9.24 -15.94
CA LEU A 99 7.06 9.39 -17.31
C LEU A 99 6.80 10.85 -17.72
N GLU A 100 6.35 11.68 -16.78
CA GLU A 100 6.26 13.14 -16.93
C GLU A 100 7.62 13.78 -17.16
N GLN A 101 8.65 13.31 -16.45
CA GLN A 101 10.00 13.87 -16.49
C GLN A 101 10.80 13.42 -17.71
N THR A 102 10.73 12.14 -18.11
CA THR A 102 11.68 11.59 -19.09
C THR A 102 11.50 12.15 -20.51
N LYS A 103 10.36 12.76 -20.86
CA LYS A 103 10.04 13.29 -22.21
C LYS A 103 10.25 12.31 -23.39
N ASP A 104 10.75 11.11 -23.17
CA ASP A 104 10.95 10.07 -24.16
C ASP A 104 9.60 9.44 -24.55
N PRO A 105 9.16 9.54 -25.81
CA PRO A 105 7.94 8.87 -26.27
C PRO A 105 8.08 7.35 -26.33
N ALA A 106 9.30 6.81 -26.50
CA ALA A 106 9.51 5.37 -26.56
C ALA A 106 9.27 4.71 -25.20
N GLU A 107 9.69 5.36 -24.10
CA GLU A 107 9.47 4.84 -22.75
C GLU A 107 7.98 4.80 -22.38
N LEU A 108 7.23 5.85 -22.73
CA LEU A 108 5.77 5.86 -22.55
C LEU A 108 5.08 4.75 -23.34
N ALA A 109 5.53 4.51 -24.59
CA ALA A 109 5.01 3.43 -25.41
C ALA A 109 5.34 2.05 -24.84
N ARG A 110 6.54 1.84 -24.28
CA ARG A 110 6.91 0.59 -23.61
C ARG A 110 6.07 0.36 -22.37
N PHE A 111 5.88 1.38 -21.53
CA PHE A 111 5.01 1.29 -20.36
C PHE A 111 3.58 0.96 -20.77
N ALA A 112 3.01 1.68 -21.73
CA ALA A 112 1.65 1.43 -22.20
C ALA A 112 1.46 0.03 -22.79
N ASN A 113 2.53 -0.58 -23.33
CA ASN A 113 2.49 -1.90 -23.93
C ASN A 113 2.95 -3.04 -23.01
N ASP A 114 3.28 -2.75 -21.76
CA ASP A 114 3.77 -3.75 -20.82
C ASP A 114 2.77 -4.93 -20.68
N PRO A 115 3.24 -6.19 -20.78
CA PRO A 115 2.39 -7.38 -20.66
C PRO A 115 1.63 -7.44 -19.33
N ARG A 116 2.24 -6.96 -18.23
CA ARG A 116 1.62 -6.94 -16.89
C ARG A 116 0.40 -6.00 -16.86
N LEU A 117 0.36 -5.00 -17.73
CA LEU A 117 -0.78 -4.08 -17.86
C LEU A 117 -1.85 -4.58 -18.84
N LYS A 118 -1.64 -5.70 -19.54
CA LYS A 118 -2.62 -6.25 -20.51
C LYS A 118 -3.99 -6.47 -19.88
N ALA A 119 -4.04 -7.07 -18.69
CA ALA A 119 -5.29 -7.33 -17.97
C ALA A 119 -6.05 -6.05 -17.58
N LEU A 120 -5.34 -4.92 -17.39
CA LEU A 120 -5.94 -3.61 -17.14
C LEU A 120 -6.44 -2.98 -18.44
N ARG A 121 -5.64 -3.02 -19.51
CA ARG A 121 -6.00 -2.49 -20.84
C ARG A 121 -7.22 -3.19 -21.45
N GLU A 122 -7.36 -4.48 -21.18
CA GLU A 122 -8.51 -5.27 -21.65
C GLU A 122 -9.76 -5.07 -20.81
N HIS A 123 -9.67 -4.40 -19.66
CA HIS A 123 -10.82 -4.15 -18.81
C HIS A 123 -11.83 -3.22 -19.54
N PRO A 124 -13.12 -3.59 -19.64
CA PRO A 124 -14.11 -2.81 -20.39
C PRO A 124 -14.17 -1.34 -19.94
N ALA A 125 -14.12 -1.12 -18.64
CA ALA A 125 -14.20 0.22 -18.07
C ALA A 125 -12.94 1.07 -18.41
N VAL A 126 -11.77 0.45 -18.52
CA VAL A 126 -10.54 1.14 -18.95
C VAL A 126 -10.59 1.47 -20.44
N ARG A 127 -11.12 0.57 -21.26
CA ARG A 127 -11.34 0.82 -22.71
C ARG A 127 -12.31 1.98 -22.94
N GLU A 128 -13.35 2.09 -22.12
CA GLU A 128 -14.29 3.22 -22.18
C GLU A 128 -13.61 4.55 -21.82
N LEU A 129 -12.68 4.56 -20.85
CA LEU A 129 -11.89 5.76 -20.56
C LEU A 129 -10.95 6.14 -21.71
N GLY A 130 -10.41 5.16 -22.42
CA GLY A 130 -9.57 5.39 -23.59
C GLY A 130 -10.30 6.06 -24.77
N LYS A 131 -11.64 6.10 -24.74
CA LYS A 131 -12.46 6.82 -25.73
C LYS A 131 -12.79 8.26 -25.29
N ASP A 132 -12.45 8.64 -24.06
CA ASP A 132 -12.75 9.97 -23.54
C ASP A 132 -11.74 10.99 -24.10
N PRO A 133 -12.18 12.00 -24.88
CA PRO A 133 -11.28 12.95 -25.50
C PRO A 133 -10.50 13.80 -24.48
N GLU A 134 -11.02 14.03 -23.26
CA GLU A 134 -10.29 14.76 -22.22
C GLU A 134 -9.14 13.92 -21.66
N LEU A 135 -9.38 12.62 -21.46
CA LEU A 135 -8.37 11.70 -20.96
C LEU A 135 -7.31 11.40 -22.02
N VAL A 136 -7.70 11.25 -23.29
CA VAL A 136 -6.75 11.10 -24.39
C VAL A 136 -5.84 12.32 -24.49
N LYS A 137 -6.41 13.53 -24.44
CA LYS A 137 -5.61 14.77 -24.44
C LYS A 137 -4.68 14.87 -23.24
N ALA A 138 -5.15 14.53 -22.04
CA ALA A 138 -4.31 14.55 -20.85
C ALA A 138 -3.19 13.49 -20.91
N TRP A 139 -3.47 12.32 -21.49
CA TRP A 139 -2.47 11.28 -21.74
C TRP A 139 -1.41 11.72 -22.75
N GLU A 140 -1.82 12.29 -23.88
CA GLU A 140 -0.91 12.84 -24.90
C GLU A 140 -0.07 14.00 -24.36
N ALA A 141 -0.68 14.85 -23.52
CA ALA A 141 -0.01 15.95 -22.82
C ALA A 141 0.87 15.47 -21.66
N ARG A 142 0.86 14.17 -21.33
CA ARG A 142 1.54 13.57 -20.17
C ARG A 142 1.15 14.23 -18.84
N ASP A 143 -0.07 14.74 -18.74
CA ASP A 143 -0.59 15.32 -17.50
C ASP A 143 -1.30 14.23 -16.69
N PHE A 144 -0.51 13.38 -16.02
CA PHE A 144 -1.06 12.28 -15.21
C PHE A 144 -1.78 12.81 -13.97
N THR A 145 -1.42 14.01 -13.50
CA THR A 145 -2.13 14.69 -12.42
C THR A 145 -3.58 14.99 -12.82
N SER A 146 -3.82 15.51 -14.02
CA SER A 146 -5.17 15.75 -14.54
C SER A 146 -5.94 14.46 -14.78
N LEU A 147 -5.28 13.39 -15.24
CA LEU A 147 -5.89 12.06 -15.38
C LEU A 147 -6.43 11.54 -14.04
N ILE A 148 -5.63 11.55 -12.97
CA ILE A 148 -6.04 11.06 -11.64
C ILE A 148 -7.12 11.96 -11.01
N ARG A 149 -7.15 13.25 -11.37
CA ARG A 149 -8.18 14.18 -10.88
C ARG A 149 -9.51 14.05 -11.61
N ASN A 150 -9.53 13.43 -12.79
CA ASN A 150 -10.75 13.25 -13.56
C ASN A 150 -11.78 12.41 -12.79
N LYS A 151 -13.04 12.88 -12.77
CA LYS A 151 -14.13 12.24 -12.03
C LYS A 151 -14.40 10.80 -12.51
N LYS A 152 -14.27 10.52 -13.81
CA LYS A 152 -14.49 9.19 -14.37
C LYS A 152 -13.39 8.21 -13.95
N VAL A 153 -12.13 8.64 -13.96
CA VAL A 153 -10.99 7.85 -13.45
C VAL A 153 -11.18 7.55 -11.97
N ARG A 154 -11.58 8.54 -11.16
CA ARG A 154 -11.85 8.30 -9.72
C ARG A 154 -13.01 7.34 -9.48
N ALA A 155 -14.10 7.47 -10.25
CA ALA A 155 -15.23 6.55 -10.16
C ALA A 155 -14.81 5.12 -10.52
N LEU A 156 -13.93 4.98 -11.50
CA LEU A 156 -13.36 3.71 -11.94
C LEU A 156 -12.44 3.08 -10.88
N LEU A 157 -11.65 3.89 -10.17
CA LEU A 157 -10.84 3.43 -9.04
C LEU A 157 -11.66 2.93 -7.86
N SER A 158 -12.96 3.24 -7.80
CA SER A 158 -13.89 2.68 -6.81
C SER A 158 -14.47 1.33 -7.23
N ASP A 159 -14.25 0.87 -8.46
CA ASP A 159 -14.70 -0.44 -8.94
C ASP A 159 -13.85 -1.57 -8.33
N GLU A 160 -14.51 -2.48 -7.60
CA GLU A 160 -13.86 -3.59 -6.92
C GLU A 160 -13.11 -4.54 -7.88
N LYS A 161 -13.67 -4.81 -9.07
CA LYS A 161 -13.05 -5.72 -10.05
C LYS A 161 -11.79 -5.12 -10.64
N LEU A 162 -11.82 -3.81 -10.91
CA LEU A 162 -10.63 -3.11 -11.38
C LEU A 162 -9.59 -3.01 -10.28
N ARG A 163 -9.99 -2.67 -9.05
CA ARG A 163 -9.11 -2.62 -7.89
C ARG A 163 -8.37 -3.94 -7.68
N ALA A 164 -9.06 -5.07 -7.79
CA ALA A 164 -8.42 -6.38 -7.71
C ALA A 164 -7.35 -6.59 -8.81
N LYS A 165 -7.65 -6.16 -10.05
CA LYS A 165 -6.68 -6.22 -11.15
C LYS A 165 -5.50 -5.26 -10.95
N LEU A 166 -5.75 -4.06 -10.44
CA LEU A 166 -4.70 -3.09 -10.09
C LEU A 166 -3.80 -3.64 -8.98
N ALA A 167 -4.39 -4.25 -7.95
CA ALA A 167 -3.65 -4.87 -6.86
C ALA A 167 -2.74 -6.00 -7.33
N ALA A 168 -3.17 -6.75 -8.36
CA ALA A 168 -2.45 -7.88 -8.91
C ALA A 168 -1.20 -7.48 -9.72
N VAL A 169 -1.12 -6.22 -10.19
CA VAL A 169 0.04 -5.74 -10.94
C VAL A 169 1.24 -5.51 -10.01
N GLU A 170 2.41 -5.93 -10.47
CA GLU A 170 3.69 -5.79 -9.77
C GLU A 170 4.29 -4.40 -10.01
N TRP A 171 3.64 -3.36 -9.49
CA TRP A 171 4.02 -1.94 -9.70
C TRP A 171 5.44 -1.61 -9.28
N GLU A 172 5.92 -2.22 -8.19
CA GLU A 172 7.28 -2.03 -7.70
C GLU A 172 8.32 -2.45 -8.76
N GLN A 173 8.13 -3.61 -9.38
CA GLN A 173 9.03 -4.09 -10.42
C GLN A 173 9.01 -3.19 -11.66
N ILE A 174 7.81 -2.78 -12.11
CA ILE A 174 7.65 -1.85 -13.24
C ILE A 174 8.38 -0.53 -12.95
N SER A 175 8.19 0.03 -11.75
CA SER A 175 8.85 1.27 -11.30
C SER A 175 10.37 1.14 -11.30
N GLN A 176 10.91 0.02 -10.81
CA GLN A 176 12.35 -0.23 -10.80
C GLN A 176 12.93 -0.43 -12.21
N GLU A 177 12.22 -1.13 -13.09
CA GLU A 177 12.66 -1.38 -14.46
C GLU A 177 12.63 -0.11 -15.31
N LEU A 178 11.60 0.73 -15.16
CA LEU A 178 11.53 2.07 -15.76
C LEU A 178 12.72 2.93 -15.33
N LYS A 179 12.99 3.02 -14.02
CA LYS A 179 14.15 3.78 -13.51
C LYS A 179 15.50 3.29 -14.05
N LYS A 180 15.59 1.99 -14.35
CA LYS A 180 16.80 1.37 -14.92
C LYS A 180 16.86 1.46 -16.45
N GLY A 181 15.81 1.98 -17.12
CA GLY A 181 15.68 1.97 -18.58
C GLY A 181 15.59 0.57 -19.19
N LYS A 182 15.26 -0.44 -18.37
CA LYS A 182 15.23 -1.87 -18.72
C LYS A 182 13.81 -2.40 -18.87
N LEU A 183 12.82 -1.51 -19.03
CA LEU A 183 11.50 -1.96 -19.44
C LEU A 183 11.67 -2.55 -20.85
N ASP A 184 11.78 -3.87 -20.92
CA ASP A 184 12.02 -4.59 -22.16
C ASP A 184 10.86 -4.25 -23.10
N ALA A 185 11.18 -3.89 -24.35
CA ALA A 185 10.16 -3.87 -25.39
C ALA A 185 9.53 -5.27 -25.42
N PRO A 186 8.20 -5.37 -25.69
CA PRO A 186 7.56 -6.67 -25.80
C PRO A 186 8.43 -7.53 -26.71
N LYS A 187 8.98 -8.62 -26.16
CA LYS A 187 9.48 -9.68 -27.00
C LYS A 187 8.24 -10.13 -27.75
N ASP A 188 8.18 -9.84 -29.03
CA ASP A 188 7.25 -10.52 -29.92
C ASP A 188 7.48 -12.01 -29.66
N ASP A 189 6.60 -12.64 -28.89
CA ASP A 189 6.55 -14.10 -28.83
C ASP A 189 6.28 -14.51 -30.29
N PRO A 190 7.25 -15.16 -30.95
CA PRO A 190 7.03 -15.56 -32.33
C PRO A 190 5.92 -16.62 -32.29
N ASP A 191 4.77 -16.23 -32.85
CA ASP A 191 3.70 -17.09 -33.34
C ASP A 191 3.68 -18.52 -32.77
N GLU A 192 2.88 -18.75 -31.71
CA GLU A 192 2.19 -20.04 -31.57
C GLU A 192 1.16 -20.13 -32.70
N SER A 193 1.65 -20.42 -33.91
CA SER A 193 0.85 -20.94 -35.01
C SER A 193 1.22 -22.41 -35.22
N GLU A 194 0.48 -23.28 -34.53
CA GLU A 194 0.25 -24.68 -34.93
C GLU A 194 -1.25 -24.98 -34.87
#